data_AF-R6YT95-F1
#
_entry.id   AF-R6YT95-F1
#
_cell.length_a   1.000
_cell.length_b   1.000
_cell.length_c   1.000
_cell.angle_alpha   90.00
_cell.angle_beta   90.00
_cell.angle_gamma   90.00
#
_symmetry.space_group_name_H-M   'P 1'
#
loop_
_entity.id
_entity.type
_entity.pdbx_description
1 polymer ?
#
loop_
_entity_poly.entity_id
_entity_poly.type
_entity_poly.pdbx_seq_one_letter_code
_entity_poly.pdbx_strand_id
1 'polypeptide(L)'
;MNYVKKIIGVLLGTMFLGMGVAFYKISQFGQDGVSAMVMSFVYLFKLGETNYGYTVCYLAINCIFLVIMILTLKDKINVGSIINLLLTGVCSNLFIYLFEVLSFNNNAIALRILYSVLGIITVSFGIALYGSANLGVAPYDAMPMVINKYCPKIAYKYARIICDLSCLVVALIIGVIILRRSDIINVNTVITFITIGPLISFFSKIINKYIYKNETTTFN
;
A
#
# COMPACT_ATOMS: atom_id res chain seq x y z
N MET A 1 7.75 -24.50 -1.41
CA MET A 1 8.89 -23.71 -1.95
C MET A 1 9.87 -23.39 -0.82
N ASN A 2 11.18 -23.26 -1.08
CA ASN A 2 12.16 -22.95 -0.04
C ASN A 2 11.81 -21.64 0.69
N TYR A 3 11.90 -21.66 2.02
CA TYR A 3 11.59 -20.52 2.90
C TYR A 3 12.36 -19.25 2.52
N VAL A 4 13.63 -19.40 2.12
CA VAL A 4 14.48 -18.31 1.63
C VAL A 4 13.89 -17.63 0.38
N LYS A 5 13.38 -18.39 -0.59
CA LYS A 5 12.77 -17.81 -1.81
C LYS A 5 11.53 -16.98 -1.48
N LYS A 6 10.76 -17.40 -0.46
CA LYS A 6 9.60 -16.64 0.02
C LYS A 6 10.00 -15.33 0.69
N ILE A 7 11.04 -15.34 1.54
CA ILE A 7 11.55 -14.11 2.16
C ILE A 7 12.04 -13.14 1.09
N ILE A 8 12.78 -13.62 0.09
CA ILE A 8 13.22 -12.80 -1.04
C ILE A 8 12.00 -12.21 -1.77
N GLY A 9 10.96 -13.02 -2.01
CA GLY A 9 9.72 -12.55 -2.59
C GLY A 9 9.00 -11.48 -1.75
N VAL A 10 9.03 -11.61 -0.42
CA VAL A 10 8.50 -10.58 0.49
C VAL A 10 9.30 -9.30 0.36
N LEU A 11 10.63 -9.36 0.49
CA LEU A 11 11.51 -8.20 0.40
C LEU A 11 11.37 -7.46 -0.94
N LEU A 12 11.40 -8.20 -2.05
CA LEU A 12 11.19 -7.63 -3.38
C LEU A 12 9.80 -7.00 -3.51
N GLY A 13 8.76 -7.68 -3.02
CA GLY A 13 7.40 -7.14 -3.02
C GLY A 13 7.29 -5.83 -2.24
N THR A 14 7.92 -5.76 -1.06
CA THR A 14 8.00 -4.55 -0.24
C THR A 14 8.74 -3.41 -0.98
N MET A 15 9.84 -3.73 -1.68
CA MET A 15 10.57 -2.74 -2.49
C MET A 15 9.74 -2.20 -3.65
N PHE A 16 9.05 -3.07 -4.41
CA PHE A 16 8.16 -2.65 -5.50
C PHE A 16 7.00 -1.78 -4.99
N LEU A 17 6.42 -2.15 -3.84
CA LEU A 17 5.41 -1.34 -3.18
C LEU A 17 5.95 0.04 -2.81
N GLY A 18 7.12 0.10 -2.18
CA GLY A 18 7.78 1.35 -1.82
C GLY A 18 8.01 2.27 -3.04
N MET A 19 8.52 1.70 -4.12
CA MET A 19 8.73 2.42 -5.38
C MET A 19 7.41 2.96 -5.97
N GLY A 20 6.33 2.17 -5.91
CA GLY A 20 5.02 2.62 -6.38
C GLY A 20 4.44 3.79 -5.59
N VAL A 21 4.64 3.80 -4.27
CA VAL A 21 4.28 4.95 -3.42
C VAL A 21 5.08 6.20 -3.81
N ALA A 22 6.36 6.06 -4.15
CA ALA A 22 7.16 7.18 -4.63
C ALA A 22 6.64 7.74 -5.97
N PHE A 23 6.23 6.88 -6.90
CA PHE A 23 5.59 7.32 -8.14
C PHE A 23 4.30 8.09 -7.88
N TYR A 24 3.47 7.66 -6.92
CA TYR A 24 2.28 8.41 -6.53
C TYR A 24 2.61 9.80 -5.97
N LYS A 25 3.65 9.91 -5.14
CA LYS A 25 4.04 11.22 -4.58
C LYS A 25 4.42 12.19 -5.70
N ILE A 26 5.20 11.74 -6.68
CA ILE A 26 5.70 12.59 -7.76
C ILE A 26 4.64 12.91 -8.80
N SER A 27 3.71 11.99 -9.03
CA SER A 27 2.61 12.26 -9.95
C SER A 27 1.80 13.48 -9.52
N GLN A 28 1.73 13.76 -8.22
CA GLN A 28 0.86 14.78 -7.61
C GLN A 28 -0.60 14.67 -8.10
N PHE A 29 -0.99 13.53 -8.68
CA PHE A 29 -2.29 13.34 -9.33
C PHE A 29 -3.25 12.54 -8.45
N GLY A 30 -2.82 12.23 -7.23
CA GLY A 30 -3.50 11.38 -6.27
C GLY A 30 -2.78 10.04 -6.07
N GLN A 31 -3.07 9.40 -4.95
CA GLN A 31 -2.45 8.17 -4.48
C GLN A 31 -3.50 7.20 -3.94
N ASP A 32 -3.12 5.97 -3.58
CA ASP A 32 -4.02 5.00 -2.96
C ASP A 32 -4.48 5.43 -1.54
N GLY A 33 -5.54 4.80 -1.04
CA GLY A 33 -6.23 5.24 0.19
C GLY A 33 -5.32 5.29 1.42
N VAL A 34 -4.48 4.27 1.64
CA VAL A 34 -3.58 4.26 2.81
C VAL A 34 -2.45 5.26 2.65
N SER A 35 -1.85 5.38 1.47
CA SER A 35 -0.81 6.39 1.22
C SER A 35 -1.36 7.81 1.38
N ALA A 36 -2.61 8.04 0.96
CA ALA A 36 -3.31 9.32 1.16
C ALA A 36 -3.49 9.63 2.64
N MET A 37 -3.91 8.64 3.42
CA MET A 37 -4.05 8.78 4.86
C MET A 37 -2.68 9.05 5.52
N VAL A 38 -1.66 8.27 5.19
CA VAL A 38 -0.30 8.44 5.73
C VAL A 38 0.23 9.84 5.41
N MET A 39 0.16 10.28 4.15
CA MET A 39 0.61 11.62 3.75
C MET A 39 -0.17 12.74 4.44
N SER A 40 -1.47 12.55 4.69
CA SER A 40 -2.27 13.52 5.44
C SER A 40 -1.74 13.71 6.87
N PHE A 41 -1.35 12.62 7.54
CA PHE A 41 -0.72 12.69 8.86
C PHE A 41 0.69 13.28 8.82
N VAL A 42 1.48 12.96 7.79
CA VAL A 42 2.82 13.56 7.59
C VAL A 42 2.71 15.10 7.52
N TYR A 43 1.74 15.60 6.76
CA TYR A 43 1.51 17.05 6.66
C TYR A 43 0.91 17.63 7.94
N LEU A 44 0.01 16.91 8.62
CA LEU A 44 -0.59 17.34 9.88
C LEU A 44 0.46 17.58 10.98
N PHE A 45 1.42 16.66 11.11
CA PHE A 45 2.49 16.76 12.09
C PHE A 45 3.70 17.60 11.62
N LYS A 46 3.60 18.26 10.46
CA LYS A 46 4.70 19.01 9.83
C LYS A 46 5.98 18.19 9.65
N LEU A 47 5.84 16.86 9.51
CA LEU A 47 6.94 15.94 9.26
C LEU A 47 7.34 15.89 7.79
N GLY A 48 6.66 16.65 6.93
CA GLY A 48 6.94 16.71 5.48
C GLY A 48 8.34 17.23 5.13
N GLU A 49 8.97 18.01 6.00
CA GLU A 49 10.35 18.49 5.81
C GLU A 49 11.40 17.49 6.31
N THR A 50 10.97 16.44 7.01
CA THR A 50 11.88 15.41 7.52
C THR A 50 11.98 14.25 6.56
N ASN A 51 13.21 13.77 6.33
CA ASN A 51 13.49 12.58 5.52
C ASN A 51 12.95 11.28 6.13
N TYR A 52 12.11 11.29 7.16
CA TYR A 52 11.55 10.08 7.78
C TYR A 52 10.04 10.17 8.02
N GLY A 53 9.39 11.27 7.60
CA GLY A 53 7.99 11.54 7.92
C GLY A 53 7.06 10.41 7.47
N TYR A 54 7.21 9.96 6.22
CA TYR A 54 6.37 8.88 5.69
C TYR A 54 6.55 7.57 6.47
N THR A 55 7.81 7.22 6.78
CA THR A 55 8.12 6.00 7.53
C THR A 55 7.47 6.00 8.92
N VAL A 56 7.61 7.09 9.67
CA VAL A 56 7.07 7.19 11.04
C VAL A 56 5.55 7.13 11.03
N CYS A 57 4.89 7.90 10.16
CA CYS A 57 3.43 7.89 10.06
C CYS A 57 2.89 6.55 9.57
N TYR A 58 3.55 5.93 8.57
CA TYR A 58 3.18 4.60 8.08
C TYR A 58 3.26 3.55 9.20
N LEU A 59 4.35 3.56 9.97
CA LEU A 59 4.55 2.64 11.08
C LEU A 59 3.49 2.85 12.17
N ALA A 60 3.25 4.10 12.58
CA ALA A 60 2.25 4.42 13.61
C ALA A 60 0.84 3.95 13.22
N ILE A 61 0.43 4.21 11.97
CA ILE A 61 -0.86 3.77 11.44
C ILE A 61 -0.93 2.24 11.36
N ASN A 62 0.11 1.58 10.85
CA ASN A 62 0.12 0.12 10.76
C ASN A 62 0.21 -0.55 12.12
N CYS A 63 0.73 0.10 13.17
CA CYS A 63 0.64 -0.39 14.54
C CYS A 63 -0.82 -0.45 15.03
N ILE A 64 -1.66 0.53 14.66
CA ILE A 64 -3.11 0.50 14.97
C ILE A 64 -3.76 -0.70 14.26
N PHE A 65 -3.49 -0.88 12.97
CA PHE A 65 -3.99 -2.04 12.21
C PHE A 65 -3.42 -3.37 12.72
N LEU A 66 -2.20 -3.38 13.26
CA LEU A 66 -1.59 -4.56 13.86
C LEU A 66 -2.35 -4.99 15.11
N VAL A 67 -2.80 -4.04 15.96
CA VAL A 67 -3.66 -4.39 17.12
C VAL A 67 -4.93 -5.09 16.65
N ILE A 68 -5.60 -4.57 15.60
CA ILE A 68 -6.79 -5.21 15.02
C ILE A 68 -6.43 -6.61 14.48
N MET A 69 -5.30 -6.74 13.78
CA MET A 69 -4.82 -8.01 13.23
C MET A 69 -4.50 -9.03 14.35
N ILE A 70 -3.92 -8.60 15.47
CA ILE A 70 -3.68 -9.46 16.64
C ILE A 70 -5.00 -9.89 17.28
N LEU A 71 -6.04 -9.06 17.29
CA LEU A 71 -7.32 -9.46 17.89
C LEU A 71 -8.11 -10.43 16.98
N THR A 72 -7.98 -10.29 15.66
CA THR A 72 -8.87 -10.95 14.70
C THR A 72 -8.20 -12.05 13.86
N LEU A 73 -6.92 -11.92 13.52
CA LEU A 73 -6.19 -12.75 12.54
C LEU A 73 -4.80 -13.17 13.06
N LYS A 74 -4.71 -13.62 14.32
CA LYS A 74 -3.45 -14.08 14.96
C LYS A 74 -2.70 -15.11 14.12
N ASP A 75 -3.44 -15.99 13.46
CA ASP A 75 -2.94 -17.06 12.60
C ASP A 75 -2.26 -16.57 11.31
N LYS A 76 -2.49 -15.31 10.92
CA LYS A 76 -1.91 -14.70 9.71
C LYS A 76 -0.67 -13.86 10.01
N ILE A 77 -0.32 -13.66 11.27
CA ILE A 77 0.87 -12.91 11.68
C ILE A 77 2.08 -13.85 11.58
N ASN A 78 2.99 -13.52 10.67
CA ASN A 78 4.23 -14.28 10.45
C ASN A 78 5.38 -13.31 10.18
N VAL A 79 6.59 -13.85 9.93
CA VAL A 79 7.81 -13.06 9.70
C VAL A 79 7.63 -11.99 8.61
N GLY A 80 6.90 -12.28 7.54
CA GLY A 80 6.58 -11.32 6.48
C GLY A 80 5.69 -10.16 6.92
N SER A 81 4.81 -10.34 7.91
CA SER A 81 4.03 -9.25 8.50
C SER A 81 4.94 -8.24 9.22
N ILE A 82 5.96 -8.73 9.95
CA ILE A 82 6.93 -7.88 10.64
C ILE A 82 7.83 -7.16 9.63
N ILE A 83 8.31 -7.87 8.62
CA ILE A 83 9.11 -7.29 7.53
C ILE A 83 8.31 -6.17 6.84
N ASN A 84 7.06 -6.43 6.44
CA ASN A 84 6.26 -5.41 5.78
C ASN A 84 5.90 -4.24 6.70
N LEU A 85 5.60 -4.49 7.98
CA LEU A 85 5.31 -3.45 8.96
C LEU A 85 6.46 -2.44 9.07
N LEU A 86 7.70 -2.93 9.17
CA LEU A 86 8.89 -2.09 9.39
C LEU A 86 9.45 -1.52 8.08
N LEU A 87 9.53 -2.35 7.03
CA LEU A 87 10.31 -2.04 5.85
C LEU A 87 9.53 -1.27 4.79
N THR A 88 8.20 -1.41 4.72
CA THR A 88 7.39 -0.74 3.69
C THR A 88 7.53 0.78 3.75
N GLY A 89 7.37 1.37 4.94
CA GLY A 89 7.53 2.80 5.13
C GLY A 89 8.96 3.30 4.86
N VAL A 90 9.98 2.49 5.15
CA VAL A 90 11.39 2.81 4.88
C VAL A 90 11.67 2.78 3.38
N CYS A 91 11.22 1.72 2.69
CA CYS A 91 11.37 1.59 1.23
C CYS A 91 10.66 2.72 0.50
N SER A 92 9.41 3.04 0.84
CA SER A 92 8.67 4.16 0.25
C SER A 92 9.46 5.46 0.37
N ASN A 93 9.96 5.76 1.57
CA ASN A 93 10.66 6.99 1.84
C ASN A 93 12.03 7.05 1.12
N LEU A 94 12.74 5.93 1.02
CA LEU A 94 13.98 5.82 0.24
C LEU A 94 13.75 6.12 -1.25
N PHE A 95 12.71 5.55 -1.87
CA PHE A 95 12.41 5.81 -3.28
C PHE A 95 11.90 7.24 -3.51
N ILE A 96 11.12 7.79 -2.57
CA ILE A 96 10.72 9.19 -2.59
C ILE A 96 11.96 10.10 -2.64
N TYR A 97 12.90 9.90 -1.71
CA TYR A 97 14.14 10.67 -1.66
C TYR A 97 14.99 10.47 -2.93
N LEU A 98 15.12 9.22 -3.40
CA LEU A 98 15.88 8.91 -4.60
C LEU A 98 15.33 9.65 -5.83
N PHE A 99 14.02 9.65 -6.01
CA PHE A 99 13.41 10.33 -7.15
C PHE A 99 13.46 11.86 -7.04
N GLU A 100 13.43 12.42 -5.81
CA GLU A 100 13.68 13.84 -5.55
C GLU A 100 15.12 14.23 -5.93
N VAL A 101 16.12 13.44 -5.53
CA VAL A 101 17.54 13.66 -5.89
C VAL A 101 17.76 13.56 -7.40
N LEU A 102 17.12 12.58 -8.05
CA LEU A 102 17.17 12.42 -9.51
C LEU A 102 16.36 13.49 -10.26
N SER A 103 15.73 14.43 -9.55
CA SER A 103 14.98 15.56 -10.13
C SER A 103 13.94 15.14 -11.16
N PHE A 104 13.16 14.09 -10.85
CA PHE A 104 12.09 13.62 -11.71
C PHE A 104 11.07 14.75 -11.94
N ASN A 105 10.95 15.17 -13.20
CA ASN A 105 10.08 16.28 -13.58
C ASN A 105 8.62 15.80 -13.72
N ASN A 106 7.67 16.57 -13.19
CA ASN A 106 6.23 16.31 -13.29
C ASN A 106 5.44 17.46 -13.95
N ASN A 107 6.13 18.40 -14.61
CA ASN A 107 5.52 19.59 -15.23
C ASN A 107 4.50 19.23 -16.32
N ALA A 108 4.75 18.15 -17.06
CA ALA A 108 3.83 17.68 -18.08
C ALA A 108 2.72 16.79 -17.47
N ILE A 109 1.46 17.10 -17.78
CA ILE A 109 0.32 16.29 -17.33
C ILE A 109 0.44 14.81 -17.77
N ALA A 110 1.02 14.56 -18.94
CA ALA A 110 1.29 13.22 -19.44
C ALA A 110 2.23 12.41 -18.53
N LEU A 111 3.27 13.06 -17.98
CA LEU A 111 4.19 12.43 -17.02
C LEU A 111 3.48 12.13 -15.70
N ARG A 112 2.62 13.05 -15.22
CA ARG A 112 1.81 12.84 -14.01
C ARG A 112 0.88 11.63 -14.17
N ILE A 113 0.23 11.48 -15.32
CA ILE A 113 -0.60 10.32 -15.62
C ILE A 113 0.26 9.05 -15.70
N LEU A 114 1.40 9.10 -16.38
CA LEU A 114 2.32 7.97 -16.49
C LEU A 114 2.79 7.48 -15.11
N TYR A 115 3.27 8.37 -14.24
CA TYR A 115 3.69 8.02 -12.89
C TYR A 115 2.53 7.48 -12.05
N SER A 116 1.32 8.02 -12.22
CA SER A 116 0.13 7.49 -11.55
C SER A 116 -0.16 6.05 -11.95
N VAL A 117 -0.15 5.76 -13.25
CA VAL A 117 -0.37 4.40 -13.78
C VAL A 117 0.73 3.44 -13.33
N LEU A 118 2.00 3.87 -13.40
CA LEU A 118 3.13 3.09 -12.89
C LEU A 118 2.99 2.82 -11.38
N GLY A 119 2.54 3.81 -10.60
CA GLY A 119 2.25 3.65 -9.17
C GLY A 119 1.22 2.55 -8.92
N ILE A 120 0.07 2.59 -9.59
CA ILE A 120 -0.99 1.57 -9.42
C ILE A 120 -0.47 0.17 -9.76
N ILE A 121 0.23 0.04 -10.89
CA ILE A 121 0.74 -1.25 -11.34
C ILE A 121 1.78 -1.79 -10.36
N THR A 122 2.76 -0.98 -9.98
CA THR A 122 3.89 -1.39 -9.12
C THR A 122 3.46 -1.68 -7.69
N VAL A 123 2.56 -0.86 -7.10
CA VAL A 123 1.98 -1.16 -5.78
C VAL A 123 1.17 -2.45 -5.82
N SER A 124 0.26 -2.60 -6.81
CA SER A 124 -0.57 -3.80 -6.91
C SER A 124 0.26 -5.06 -7.10
N PHE A 125 1.32 -4.98 -7.92
CA PHE A 125 2.26 -6.07 -8.13
C PHE A 125 3.06 -6.40 -6.86
N GLY A 126 3.59 -5.38 -6.15
CA GLY A 126 4.34 -5.55 -4.91
C GLY A 126 3.50 -6.24 -3.82
N ILE A 127 2.26 -5.79 -3.62
CA ILE A 127 1.30 -6.39 -2.67
C ILE A 127 0.98 -7.84 -3.06
N ALA A 128 0.74 -8.09 -4.34
CA ALA A 128 0.50 -9.45 -4.82
C ALA A 128 1.73 -10.35 -4.64
N LEU A 129 2.95 -9.84 -4.82
CA LEU A 129 4.19 -10.60 -4.74
C LEU A 129 4.53 -11.03 -3.32
N TYR A 130 4.51 -10.11 -2.36
CA TYR A 130 4.78 -10.47 -0.97
C TYR A 130 3.60 -11.24 -0.37
N GLY A 131 2.36 -10.87 -0.71
CA GLY A 131 1.17 -11.50 -0.14
C GLY A 131 1.05 -12.96 -0.55
N SER A 132 1.37 -13.27 -1.82
CA SER A 132 1.38 -14.64 -2.35
C SER A 132 2.48 -15.53 -1.76
N ALA A 133 3.49 -14.96 -1.09
CA ALA A 133 4.54 -15.75 -0.43
C ALA A 133 4.06 -16.51 0.82
N ASN A 134 2.85 -16.19 1.30
CA ASN A 134 2.19 -16.80 2.46
C ASN A 134 3.07 -16.81 3.73
N LEU A 135 3.89 -15.77 3.91
CA LEU A 135 4.68 -15.53 5.12
C LEU A 135 4.06 -14.43 6.00
N GLY A 136 2.75 -14.21 5.87
CA GLY A 136 2.06 -13.10 6.50
C GLY A 136 2.03 -11.86 5.61
N VAL A 137 1.09 -10.97 5.93
CA VAL A 137 0.74 -9.80 5.12
C VAL A 137 0.90 -8.54 5.99
N ALA A 138 1.13 -7.37 5.38
CA ALA A 138 1.19 -6.12 6.13
C ALA A 138 -0.12 -5.88 6.90
N PRO A 139 -0.11 -5.27 8.10
CA PRO A 139 -1.32 -5.14 8.92
C PRO A 139 -2.47 -4.42 8.21
N TYR A 140 -2.20 -3.32 7.50
CA TYR A 140 -3.20 -2.67 6.67
C TYR A 140 -3.76 -3.60 5.58
N ASP A 141 -2.87 -4.30 4.89
CA ASP A 141 -3.23 -5.18 3.78
C ASP A 141 -3.97 -6.46 4.24
N ALA A 142 -3.95 -6.76 5.54
CA ALA A 142 -4.78 -7.79 6.16
C ALA A 142 -6.21 -7.32 6.48
N MET A 143 -6.50 -6.01 6.52
CA MET A 143 -7.84 -5.48 6.85
C MET A 143 -8.96 -5.99 5.94
N PRO A 144 -8.77 -6.14 4.61
CA PRO A 144 -9.79 -6.75 3.76
C PRO A 144 -10.09 -8.21 4.13
N MET A 145 -9.11 -8.95 4.69
CA MET A 145 -9.32 -10.30 5.19
C MET A 145 -10.12 -10.32 6.48
N VAL A 146 -9.96 -9.30 7.34
CA VAL A 146 -10.81 -9.11 8.53
C VAL A 146 -12.26 -8.93 8.08
N ILE A 147 -12.50 -8.06 7.10
CA ILE A 147 -13.85 -7.86 6.53
C ILE A 147 -14.40 -9.17 5.97
N ASN A 148 -13.62 -9.90 5.16
CA ASN A 148 -14.06 -11.19 4.60
C ASN A 148 -14.38 -12.22 5.70
N LYS A 149 -13.62 -12.26 6.80
CA LYS A 149 -13.86 -13.15 7.94
C LYS A 149 -15.22 -12.91 8.60
N TYR A 150 -15.65 -11.66 8.76
CA TYR A 150 -16.95 -11.32 9.36
C TYR A 150 -18.08 -11.21 8.32
N CYS A 151 -17.75 -10.98 7.05
CA CYS A 151 -18.68 -10.84 5.94
C CYS A 151 -18.22 -11.72 4.75
N PRO A 152 -18.36 -13.06 4.84
CA PRO A 152 -17.82 -14.01 3.85
C PRO A 152 -18.44 -13.89 2.45
N LYS A 153 -19.54 -13.15 2.32
CA LYS A 153 -20.17 -12.85 1.02
C LYS A 153 -19.41 -11.77 0.23
N ILE A 154 -18.55 -11.00 0.90
CA ILE A 154 -17.80 -9.90 0.28
C ILE A 154 -16.44 -10.44 -0.18
N ALA A 155 -16.28 -10.60 -1.49
CA ALA A 155 -14.99 -11.01 -2.05
C ALA A 155 -13.88 -10.02 -1.70
N TYR A 156 -12.65 -10.52 -1.55
CA TYR A 156 -11.47 -9.74 -1.16
C TYR A 156 -11.31 -8.41 -1.93
N LYS A 157 -11.56 -8.42 -3.25
CA LYS A 157 -11.48 -7.22 -4.11
C LYS A 157 -12.40 -6.08 -3.65
N TYR A 158 -13.61 -6.40 -3.17
CA TYR A 158 -14.57 -5.40 -2.70
C TYR A 158 -14.26 -4.99 -1.27
N ALA A 159 -13.83 -5.92 -0.41
CA ALA A 159 -13.35 -5.60 0.92
C ALA A 159 -12.17 -4.61 0.86
N ARG A 160 -11.27 -4.77 -0.13
CA ARG A 160 -10.17 -3.84 -0.36
C ARG A 160 -10.65 -2.43 -0.73
N ILE A 161 -11.63 -2.33 -1.64
CA ILE A 161 -12.24 -1.05 -2.02
C ILE A 161 -12.85 -0.35 -0.79
N ILE A 162 -13.52 -1.10 0.09
CA ILE A 162 -14.12 -0.56 1.32
C ILE A 162 -13.04 -0.05 2.30
N CYS A 163 -11.95 -0.80 2.50
CA CYS A 163 -10.83 -0.37 3.33
C CYS A 163 -10.14 0.88 2.79
N ASP A 164 -9.90 0.93 1.48
CA ASP A 164 -9.27 2.10 0.87
C ASP A 164 -10.19 3.32 0.92
N LEU A 165 -11.52 3.12 0.77
CA LEU A 165 -12.51 4.18 0.91
C LEU A 165 -12.55 4.73 2.35
N SER A 166 -12.46 3.88 3.38
CA SER A 166 -12.42 4.37 4.77
C SER A 166 -11.16 5.19 5.04
N CYS A 167 -10.00 4.75 4.53
CA CYS A 167 -8.76 5.52 4.62
C CYS A 167 -8.85 6.85 3.84
N LEU A 168 -9.51 6.83 2.67
CA LEU A 168 -9.75 8.03 1.88
C LEU A 168 -10.60 9.05 2.64
N VAL A 169 -11.64 8.61 3.36
CA VAL A 169 -12.48 9.49 4.17
C VAL A 169 -11.65 10.14 5.29
N VAL A 170 -10.77 9.38 5.96
CA VAL A 170 -9.84 9.95 6.96
C VAL A 170 -8.89 10.96 6.31
N ALA A 171 -8.35 10.63 5.14
CA ALA A 171 -7.49 11.53 4.37
C ALA A 171 -8.23 12.81 3.92
N LEU A 172 -9.51 12.73 3.54
CA LEU A 172 -10.34 13.89 3.20
C LEU A 172 -10.54 14.80 4.41
N ILE A 173 -10.87 14.22 5.57
CA ILE A 173 -11.09 14.99 6.80
C ILE A 173 -9.82 15.72 7.19
N ILE A 174 -8.67 15.02 7.22
CA ILE A 174 -7.41 15.63 7.64
C ILE A 174 -6.87 16.59 6.56
N GLY A 175 -6.81 16.14 5.31
CA GLY A 175 -6.24 16.88 4.20
C GLY A 175 -7.06 18.11 3.80
N VAL A 176 -8.36 17.95 3.59
CA VAL A 176 -9.21 19.03 3.07
C VAL A 176 -9.80 19.88 4.19
N ILE A 177 -10.36 19.27 5.24
CA ILE A 177 -11.09 20.03 6.27
C ILE A 177 -10.12 20.72 7.23
N ILE A 178 -9.11 19.99 7.73
CA ILE A 178 -8.16 20.52 8.72
C ILE A 178 -7.03 21.31 8.04
N LEU A 179 -6.38 20.73 7.04
CA LEU A 179 -5.20 21.31 6.40
C LEU A 179 -5.51 22.21 5.19
N ARG A 180 -6.76 22.23 4.69
CA ARG A 180 -7.17 22.96 3.47
C ARG A 180 -6.29 22.67 2.25
N ARG A 181 -5.80 21.44 2.17
CA ARG A 181 -4.92 20.92 1.11
C ARG A 181 -5.67 19.95 0.21
N SER A 182 -5.93 20.38 -1.01
CA SER A 182 -6.60 19.58 -2.04
C SER A 182 -5.63 18.70 -2.84
N ASP A 183 -4.33 18.88 -2.68
CA ASP A 183 -3.29 18.18 -3.46
C ASP A 183 -3.14 16.70 -3.07
N ILE A 184 -3.63 16.33 -1.89
CA ILE A 184 -3.53 14.96 -1.37
C ILE A 184 -4.51 14.02 -2.09
N ILE A 185 -5.67 14.54 -2.50
CA ILE A 185 -6.77 13.74 -3.08
C ILE A 185 -7.18 14.36 -4.40
N ASN A 186 -6.93 13.61 -5.46
CA ASN A 186 -7.19 14.02 -6.83
C ASN A 186 -7.89 12.88 -7.58
N VAL A 187 -8.20 13.09 -8.86
CA VAL A 187 -8.90 12.12 -9.71
C VAL A 187 -8.24 10.74 -9.71
N ASN A 188 -6.90 10.67 -9.64
CA ASN A 188 -6.21 9.37 -9.58
C ASN A 188 -6.56 8.57 -8.32
N THR A 189 -6.80 9.23 -7.19
CA THR A 189 -7.14 8.52 -5.95
C THR A 189 -8.44 7.76 -6.09
N VAL A 190 -9.43 8.36 -6.78
CA VAL A 190 -10.71 7.70 -7.07
C VAL A 190 -10.52 6.49 -7.96
N ILE A 191 -9.72 6.63 -9.03
CA ILE A 191 -9.40 5.53 -9.93
C ILE A 191 -8.65 4.43 -9.18
N THR A 192 -7.69 4.80 -8.34
CA THR A 192 -6.79 3.90 -7.63
C THR A 192 -7.56 3.03 -6.64
N PHE A 193 -8.40 3.60 -5.76
CA PHE A 193 -9.08 2.79 -4.74
C PHE A 193 -10.05 1.76 -5.37
N ILE A 194 -10.62 2.06 -6.55
CA ILE A 194 -11.51 1.13 -7.28
C ILE A 194 -10.70 0.03 -7.98
N THR A 195 -9.54 0.37 -8.56
CA THR A 195 -8.77 -0.53 -9.43
C THR A 195 -7.75 -1.39 -8.69
N ILE A 196 -7.21 -0.92 -7.57
CA ILE A 196 -6.12 -1.58 -6.86
C ILE A 196 -6.53 -2.96 -6.32
N GLY A 197 -7.74 -3.10 -5.77
CA GLY A 197 -8.27 -4.39 -5.29
C GLY A 197 -8.34 -5.46 -6.40
N PRO A 198 -9.03 -5.18 -7.53
CA PRO A 198 -9.03 -6.06 -8.70
C PRO A 198 -7.62 -6.36 -9.27
N LEU A 199 -6.74 -5.37 -9.35
CA LEU A 199 -5.37 -5.54 -9.85
C LEU A 199 -4.51 -6.43 -8.96
N ILE A 200 -4.59 -6.26 -7.63
CA ILE A 200 -3.92 -7.15 -6.67
C ILE A 200 -4.41 -8.59 -6.87
N SER A 201 -5.72 -8.81 -7.02
CA SER A 201 -6.28 -10.14 -7.28
C SER A 201 -5.79 -10.73 -8.61
N PHE A 202 -5.70 -9.92 -9.66
CA PHE A 202 -5.17 -10.32 -10.97
C PHE A 202 -3.68 -10.71 -10.90
N PHE A 203 -2.83 -9.85 -10.36
CA PHE A 203 -1.40 -10.14 -10.22
C PHE A 203 -1.15 -11.32 -9.27
N SER A 204 -1.93 -11.45 -8.21
CA SER A 204 -1.85 -12.58 -7.29
C SER A 204 -2.10 -13.90 -8.02
N LYS A 205 -3.10 -13.99 -8.91
CA LYS A 205 -3.34 -15.19 -9.73
C LYS A 205 -2.15 -15.53 -10.63
N ILE A 206 -1.55 -14.53 -11.27
CA ILE A 206 -0.37 -14.71 -12.13
C ILE A 206 0.83 -15.18 -11.31
N ILE A 207 1.14 -14.47 -10.24
CA ILE A 207 2.29 -14.74 -9.38
C ILE A 207 2.18 -16.13 -8.73
N ASN A 208 0.99 -16.52 -8.28
CA ASN A 208 0.78 -17.88 -7.76
C ASN A 208 0.96 -18.94 -8.85
N LYS A 209 0.46 -18.71 -10.06
CA LYS A 209 0.59 -19.65 -11.18
C LYS A 209 2.04 -19.83 -11.64
N TYR A 210 2.86 -18.78 -11.64
CA TYR A 210 4.21 -18.82 -12.20
C TYR A 210 5.33 -18.94 -11.14
N ILE A 211 5.17 -18.33 -9.97
CA ILE A 211 6.20 -18.22 -8.94
C ILE A 211 5.92 -19.18 -7.77
N TYR A 212 4.72 -19.13 -7.17
CA TYR A 212 4.38 -19.85 -5.94
C TYR A 212 3.50 -21.09 -6.15
N LYS A 213 3.73 -21.84 -7.25
CA LYS A 213 2.87 -22.89 -7.86
C LYS A 213 2.02 -23.86 -6.99
N ASN A 214 2.14 -23.91 -5.67
CA ASN A 214 1.43 -24.84 -4.77
C ASN A 214 0.95 -24.20 -3.45
N GLU A 215 0.74 -22.88 -3.37
CA GLU A 215 0.38 -22.22 -2.10
C GLU A 215 -1.07 -21.75 -2.05
N THR A 216 -1.73 -21.97 -0.91
CA THR A 216 -3.05 -21.42 -0.63
C THR A 216 -2.92 -19.91 -0.56
N THR A 217 -3.63 -19.21 -1.46
CA THR A 217 -3.54 -17.76 -1.54
C THR A 217 -4.14 -17.13 -0.29
N THR A 218 -3.48 -16.09 0.20
CA THR A 218 -3.99 -15.22 1.26
C THR A 218 -5.21 -14.40 0.83
N PHE A 219 -5.46 -14.30 -0.47
CA PHE A 219 -6.43 -13.37 -1.07
C PHE A 219 -7.66 -14.05 -1.71
N ASN A 220 -7.85 -15.36 -1.50
CA ASN A 220 -9.07 -16.06 -1.92
C ASN A 220 -10.24 -15.77 -0.97
#